data_AF-A0A5N3UVL5-F1
#
_entry.id   AF-A0A5N3UVL5-F1
#
_cell.length_a   1.000
_cell.length_b   1.000
_cell.length_c   1.000
_cell.angle_alpha   90.00
_cell.angle_beta   90.00
_cell.angle_gamma   90.00
#
_symmetry.space_group_name_H-M   'P 1'
#
loop_
_entity.id
_entity.type
_entity.pdbx_description
1 polymer ?
#
loop_
_entity_poly.entity_id
_entity_poly.type
_entity_poly.pdbx_seq_one_letter_code
_entity_poly.pdbx_strand_id
1 'polypeptide(L)'
;PGSGRSPRGGNVNPLIDICVCITESLCCTPETSIAWKSTMPYCASKGPHSQSFGFSSSHIQMFLFLSFQETFRVLLPTYFKGLITYSQNYDPSDSGALFKAYGYTAILNVCLVIWAILQHFFLYYTQRIGMRLRVAMCHMIYRKTLRLSNSAIGKTTTGQIINLLSNDVNRFDNVTRRLHIMWIGPLMAITVIILLWMEIGKSSLVGMALLVIFMLLQIFSGKLFLSLRIKIAAFTDTRLKTMNEVITGIRTIKMYAWEKSFAELITRLRRKEISKVLRSSYLDGMSLIFFDTSSKLILFVTFTTYVLLGNMITVSQVFLAITLYQVVRFTGILLFPMAIESIAETVASVRRIKVW
;
A
#
# COMPACT_ATOMS: atom_id res chain seq x y z
N PRO A 1 -0.66 -19.71 52.58
CA PRO A 1 0.19 -20.29 51.52
C PRO A 1 -0.40 -20.01 50.13
N GLY A 2 -0.21 -18.77 49.66
CA GLY A 2 -0.75 -18.29 48.39
C GLY A 2 0.19 -18.64 47.24
N SER A 3 -0.33 -19.39 46.25
CA SER A 3 0.38 -19.70 45.02
C SER A 3 0.21 -18.55 44.03
N GLY A 4 1.33 -17.88 43.72
CA GLY A 4 1.40 -16.84 42.69
C GLY A 4 1.16 -17.39 41.28
N ARG A 5 0.48 -16.59 40.45
CA ARG A 5 0.54 -16.69 38.99
C ARG A 5 1.07 -15.38 38.42
N SER A 6 2.24 -15.45 37.79
CA SER A 6 2.78 -14.38 36.94
C SER A 6 1.97 -14.27 35.64
N PRO A 7 1.84 -13.07 35.04
CA PRO A 7 1.34 -12.93 33.69
C PRO A 7 2.48 -13.16 32.67
N ARG A 8 2.38 -14.20 31.84
CA ARG A 8 3.22 -14.30 30.63
C ARG A 8 2.64 -13.39 29.57
N GLY A 9 3.22 -12.20 29.42
CA GLY A 9 3.08 -11.38 28.22
C GLY A 9 3.72 -12.09 27.03
N GLY A 10 2.91 -12.72 26.19
CA GLY A 10 3.34 -13.16 24.87
C GLY A 10 3.41 -11.96 23.95
N ASN A 11 4.62 -11.52 23.64
CA ASN A 11 4.90 -10.50 22.63
C ASN A 11 4.67 -11.12 21.24
N VAL A 12 3.40 -11.31 20.85
CA VAL A 12 3.03 -11.91 19.56
C VAL A 12 3.07 -10.81 18.50
N ASN A 13 3.85 -11.05 17.46
CA ASN A 13 4.08 -10.11 16.36
C ASN A 13 2.74 -9.75 15.69
N PRO A 14 2.29 -8.49 15.71
CA PRO A 14 0.96 -8.11 15.23
C PRO A 14 0.76 -8.33 13.72
N LEU A 15 1.85 -8.46 12.95
CA LEU A 15 1.84 -8.83 11.53
C LEU A 15 1.41 -10.30 11.30
N ILE A 16 1.79 -11.21 12.21
CA ILE A 16 1.44 -12.64 12.11
C ILE A 16 -0.04 -12.84 12.41
N ASP A 17 -0.56 -12.16 13.44
CA ASP A 17 -1.97 -12.18 13.83
C ASP A 17 -2.92 -11.67 12.73
N ILE A 18 -2.47 -10.72 11.91
CA ILE A 18 -3.25 -10.17 10.80
C ILE A 18 -3.23 -11.10 9.60
N CYS A 19 -2.07 -11.71 9.31
CA CYS A 19 -2.00 -12.80 8.35
C CYS A 19 -2.97 -13.92 8.77
N VAL A 20 -2.96 -14.37 10.01
CA VAL A 20 -3.87 -15.44 10.48
C VAL A 20 -5.35 -15.03 10.36
N CYS A 21 -5.76 -13.84 10.85
CA CYS A 21 -7.15 -13.38 10.76
C CYS A 21 -7.66 -13.16 9.32
N ILE A 22 -6.81 -12.64 8.42
CA ILE A 22 -7.15 -12.45 7.00
C ILE A 22 -7.19 -13.81 6.28
N THR A 23 -6.36 -14.78 6.67
CA THR A 23 -6.26 -16.09 6.00
C THR A 23 -7.38 -17.04 6.41
N GLU A 24 -7.86 -17.00 7.66
CA GLU A 24 -9.02 -17.79 8.11
C GLU A 24 -10.34 -17.37 7.43
N SER A 25 -10.46 -16.10 7.04
CA SER A 25 -11.64 -15.57 6.35
C SER A 25 -11.59 -15.75 4.82
N LEU A 26 -10.41 -16.05 4.29
CA LEU A 26 -10.13 -16.33 2.88
C LEU A 26 -10.47 -17.78 2.45
N CYS A 27 -10.53 -18.72 3.41
CA CYS A 27 -10.65 -20.15 3.13
C CYS A 27 -12.09 -20.67 2.99
N CYS A 28 -13.10 -19.79 2.94
CA CYS A 28 -14.51 -20.19 2.87
C CYS A 28 -15.25 -19.59 1.67
N THR A 29 -15.54 -20.44 0.70
CA THR A 29 -16.67 -20.34 -0.25
C THR A 29 -17.27 -21.74 -0.41
N PRO A 30 -18.55 -21.96 -0.71
CA PRO A 30 -19.80 -21.29 -0.35
C PRO A 30 -20.71 -22.25 0.46
N GLU A 31 -20.20 -22.83 1.57
CA GLU A 31 -20.97 -23.72 2.46
C GLU A 31 -21.04 -23.14 3.89
N THR A 32 -21.42 -21.87 3.98
CA THR A 32 -21.23 -21.02 5.17
C THR A 32 -22.22 -21.21 6.32
N SER A 33 -22.94 -22.35 6.41
CA SER A 33 -23.80 -22.62 7.59
C SER A 33 -23.45 -23.88 8.36
N ILE A 34 -22.92 -24.93 7.70
CA ILE A 34 -22.70 -26.24 8.32
C ILE A 34 -21.26 -26.38 8.84
N ALA A 35 -20.25 -25.93 8.07
CA ALA A 35 -18.85 -25.94 8.52
C ALA A 35 -18.59 -24.99 9.71
N TRP A 36 -19.38 -23.90 9.84
CA TRP A 36 -19.20 -22.89 10.88
C TRP A 36 -19.56 -23.36 12.31
N LYS A 37 -20.39 -24.41 12.44
CA LYS A 37 -20.83 -24.94 13.76
C LYS A 37 -19.82 -25.91 14.39
N SER A 38 -18.98 -26.57 13.60
CA SER A 38 -18.09 -27.63 14.09
C SER A 38 -16.67 -27.16 14.42
N THR A 39 -16.16 -26.11 13.78
CA THR A 39 -14.72 -25.79 13.87
C THR A 39 -14.35 -24.80 14.98
N MET A 40 -15.23 -23.88 15.38
CA MET A 40 -14.86 -22.84 16.37
C MET A 40 -14.58 -23.33 17.80
N PRO A 41 -15.32 -24.32 18.36
CA PRO A 41 -14.95 -24.91 19.66
C PRO A 41 -13.63 -25.70 19.59
N TYR A 42 -13.25 -26.14 18.39
CA TYR A 42 -12.04 -26.93 18.13
C TYR A 42 -10.79 -26.04 17.91
N CYS A 43 -10.95 -24.86 17.29
CA CYS A 43 -9.87 -23.88 17.08
C CYS A 43 -9.46 -23.13 18.36
N ALA A 44 -10.37 -22.96 19.32
CA ALA A 44 -10.05 -22.28 20.58
C ALA A 44 -9.20 -23.15 21.54
N SER A 45 -9.12 -24.48 21.33
CA SER A 45 -8.45 -25.41 22.26
C SER A 45 -7.07 -25.90 21.79
N LYS A 46 -6.74 -25.78 20.50
CA LYS A 46 -5.43 -26.18 19.97
C LYS A 46 -4.59 -24.95 19.60
N GLY A 47 -3.43 -24.84 20.26
CA GLY A 47 -2.44 -23.80 19.98
C GLY A 47 -1.93 -23.79 18.52
N PRO A 48 -1.09 -22.81 18.17
CA PRO A 48 -0.80 -22.35 16.80
C PRO A 48 -0.14 -23.37 15.85
N HIS A 49 0.07 -24.62 16.26
CA HIS A 49 0.85 -25.60 15.50
C HIS A 49 0.05 -26.55 14.59
N SER A 50 -1.28 -26.66 14.68
CA SER A 50 -2.03 -27.69 13.93
C SER A 50 -2.96 -27.19 12.81
N GLN A 51 -2.84 -25.94 12.36
CA GLN A 51 -3.71 -25.35 11.32
C GLN A 51 -2.95 -24.85 10.08
N SER A 52 -1.68 -25.23 9.90
CA SER A 52 -0.85 -24.72 8.80
C SER A 52 -1.12 -25.35 7.42
N PHE A 53 -1.99 -26.37 7.30
CA PHE A 53 -2.04 -27.19 6.08
C PHE A 53 -2.96 -26.65 4.97
N GLY A 54 -4.02 -25.87 5.29
CA GLY A 54 -4.82 -25.14 4.30
C GLY A 54 -4.28 -23.75 3.96
N PHE A 55 -3.37 -23.24 4.80
CA PHE A 55 -2.78 -21.89 4.79
C PHE A 55 -1.75 -21.68 3.67
N SER A 56 -1.20 -22.77 3.13
CA SER A 56 -0.04 -22.76 2.23
C SER A 56 -0.42 -22.65 0.75
N SER A 57 -1.44 -23.38 0.28
CA SER A 57 -1.63 -23.60 -1.16
C SER A 57 -2.08 -22.35 -1.94
N SER A 58 -3.05 -21.57 -1.45
CA SER A 58 -3.58 -20.40 -2.18
C SER A 58 -2.61 -19.20 -2.20
N HIS A 59 -1.89 -18.99 -1.10
CA HIS A 59 -0.86 -17.95 -1.02
C HIS A 59 0.37 -18.31 -1.87
N ILE A 60 0.74 -19.59 -1.93
CA ILE A 60 1.79 -20.07 -2.84
C ILE A 60 1.36 -19.89 -4.30
N GLN A 61 0.11 -20.22 -4.65
CA GLN A 61 -0.41 -19.99 -6.01
C GLN A 61 -0.37 -18.50 -6.39
N MET A 62 -0.81 -17.61 -5.50
CA MET A 62 -0.68 -16.16 -5.67
C MET A 62 0.78 -15.73 -5.84
N PHE A 63 1.67 -16.23 -4.98
CA PHE A 63 3.09 -15.91 -5.03
C PHE A 63 3.73 -16.35 -6.35
N LEU A 64 3.43 -17.57 -6.81
CA LEU A 64 3.91 -18.09 -8.09
C LEU A 64 3.35 -17.28 -9.27
N PHE A 65 2.06 -16.95 -9.24
CA PHE A 65 1.42 -16.12 -10.26
C PHE A 65 2.04 -14.72 -10.35
N LEU A 66 2.28 -14.08 -9.21
CA LEU A 66 2.90 -12.76 -9.11
C LEU A 66 4.36 -12.79 -9.55
N SER A 67 5.13 -13.80 -9.13
CA SER A 67 6.53 -13.97 -9.55
C SER A 67 6.63 -14.18 -11.06
N PHE A 68 5.73 -14.97 -11.64
CA PHE A 68 5.61 -15.15 -13.08
C PHE A 68 5.30 -13.81 -13.77
N GLN A 69 4.30 -13.06 -13.29
CA GLN A 69 3.94 -11.76 -13.85
C GLN A 69 5.09 -10.73 -13.81
N GLU A 70 5.80 -10.61 -12.69
CA GLU A 70 6.92 -9.67 -12.57
C GLU A 70 8.07 -10.05 -13.51
N THR A 71 8.23 -11.33 -13.84
CA THR A 71 9.21 -11.78 -14.85
C THR A 71 8.93 -11.12 -16.20
N PHE A 72 7.68 -11.09 -16.69
CA PHE A 72 7.34 -10.40 -17.95
C PHE A 72 7.66 -8.91 -17.86
N ARG A 73 7.31 -8.25 -16.75
CA ARG A 73 7.56 -6.82 -16.54
C ARG A 73 9.05 -6.46 -16.63
N VAL A 74 9.91 -7.33 -16.11
CA VAL A 74 11.38 -7.16 -16.13
C VAL A 74 11.99 -7.53 -17.48
N LEU A 75 11.38 -8.48 -18.19
CA LEU A 75 11.84 -8.90 -19.52
C LEU A 75 11.59 -7.83 -20.60
N LEU A 76 10.57 -6.98 -20.46
CA LEU A 76 10.26 -5.90 -21.41
C LEU A 76 11.49 -5.00 -21.70
N PRO A 77 12.14 -4.40 -20.67
CA PRO A 77 13.35 -3.61 -20.84
C PRO A 77 14.49 -4.33 -21.60
N THR A 78 14.73 -5.62 -21.32
CA THR A 78 15.80 -6.38 -21.97
C THR A 78 15.56 -6.61 -23.45
N TYR A 79 14.33 -6.94 -23.86
CA TYR A 79 13.99 -7.07 -25.29
C TYR A 79 14.04 -5.70 -26.00
N PHE A 80 13.63 -4.64 -25.29
CA PHE A 80 13.73 -3.28 -25.81
C PHE A 80 15.20 -2.86 -26.04
N LYS A 81 16.12 -3.22 -25.13
CA LYS A 81 17.56 -3.03 -25.33
C LYS A 81 18.06 -3.72 -26.61
N GLY A 82 17.61 -4.95 -26.88
CA GLY A 82 17.97 -5.69 -28.09
C GLY A 82 17.58 -4.94 -29.37
N LEU A 83 16.38 -4.35 -29.37
CA LEU A 83 15.88 -3.54 -30.50
C LEU A 83 16.67 -2.25 -30.71
N ILE A 84 17.07 -1.57 -29.62
CA ILE A 84 17.94 -0.39 -29.71
C ILE A 84 19.32 -0.78 -30.23
N THR A 85 19.87 -1.90 -29.77
CA THR A 85 21.20 -2.35 -30.22
C THR A 85 21.20 -2.66 -31.71
N TYR A 86 20.10 -3.22 -32.22
CA TYR A 86 19.88 -3.42 -33.64
C TYR A 86 19.79 -2.07 -34.40
N SER A 87 19.02 -1.10 -33.90
CA SER A 87 18.89 0.20 -34.58
C SER A 87 20.20 1.00 -34.61
N GLN A 88 21.06 0.85 -33.60
CA GLN A 88 22.37 1.48 -33.57
C GLN A 88 23.37 0.86 -34.54
N ASN A 89 23.30 -0.45 -34.76
CA ASN A 89 24.20 -1.21 -35.64
C ASN A 89 23.47 -1.65 -36.92
N TYR A 90 22.60 -0.79 -37.45
CA TYR A 90 21.78 -1.12 -38.61
C TYR A 90 22.65 -1.31 -39.86
N ASP A 91 22.65 -2.52 -40.40
CA ASP A 91 23.27 -2.85 -41.68
C ASP A 91 22.17 -3.30 -42.67
N PRO A 92 21.97 -2.59 -43.79
CA PRO A 92 20.94 -2.93 -44.77
C PRO A 92 21.19 -4.26 -45.50
N SER A 93 22.42 -4.80 -45.44
CA SER A 93 22.77 -6.07 -46.08
C SER A 93 22.54 -7.31 -45.20
N ASP A 94 22.37 -7.14 -43.89
CA ASP A 94 22.18 -8.22 -42.93
C ASP A 94 20.70 -8.57 -42.74
N SER A 95 20.19 -9.41 -43.65
CA SER A 95 18.85 -10.00 -43.55
C SER A 95 18.60 -10.80 -42.26
N GLY A 96 19.66 -11.34 -41.64
CA GLY A 96 19.57 -12.09 -40.39
C GLY A 96 19.34 -11.18 -39.17
N ALA A 97 19.97 -10.01 -39.13
CA ALA A 97 19.73 -9.00 -38.10
C ALA A 97 18.30 -8.41 -38.19
N LEU A 98 17.80 -8.19 -39.41
CA LEU A 98 16.42 -7.77 -39.66
C LEU A 98 15.41 -8.77 -39.09
N PHE A 99 15.59 -10.07 -39.34
CA PHE A 99 14.72 -11.11 -38.79
C PHE A 99 14.75 -11.15 -37.26
N LYS A 100 15.93 -11.01 -36.64
CA LYS A 100 16.07 -10.91 -35.18
C LYS A 100 15.34 -9.71 -34.61
N ALA A 101 15.39 -8.55 -35.27
CA ALA A 101 14.69 -7.33 -34.84
C ALA A 101 13.17 -7.48 -34.87
N TYR A 102 12.61 -8.08 -35.94
CA TYR A 102 11.20 -8.43 -36.00
C TYR A 102 10.81 -9.43 -34.90
N GLY A 103 11.66 -10.42 -34.64
CA GLY A 103 11.48 -11.36 -33.53
C GLY A 103 11.42 -10.66 -32.16
N TYR A 104 12.38 -9.77 -31.85
CA TYR A 104 12.36 -9.00 -30.60
C TYR A 104 11.11 -8.12 -30.48
N THR A 105 10.68 -7.49 -31.58
CA THR A 105 9.47 -6.65 -31.60
C THR A 105 8.22 -7.49 -31.33
N ALA A 106 8.08 -8.64 -31.97
CA ALA A 106 6.95 -9.55 -31.76
C ALA A 106 6.90 -10.07 -30.32
N ILE A 107 8.04 -10.53 -29.79
CA ILE A 107 8.15 -11.01 -28.40
C ILE A 107 7.82 -9.89 -27.41
N LEU A 108 8.32 -8.67 -27.63
CA LEU A 108 8.05 -7.53 -26.76
C LEU A 108 6.54 -7.22 -26.70
N ASN A 109 5.87 -7.16 -27.85
CA ASN A 109 4.43 -6.89 -27.91
C ASN A 109 3.61 -8.00 -27.24
N VAL A 110 3.93 -9.27 -27.51
CA VAL A 110 3.25 -10.42 -26.88
C VAL A 110 3.47 -10.40 -25.37
N CYS A 111 4.70 -10.14 -24.92
CA CYS A 111 5.07 -10.03 -23.51
C CYS A 111 4.30 -8.89 -22.81
N LEU A 112 4.16 -7.74 -23.46
CA LEU A 112 3.39 -6.59 -22.96
C LEU A 112 1.91 -6.92 -22.81
N VAL A 113 1.30 -7.55 -23.82
CA VAL A 113 -0.13 -7.93 -23.78
C VAL A 113 -0.38 -8.97 -22.68
N ILE A 114 0.47 -9.99 -22.57
CA ILE A 114 0.37 -11.00 -21.51
C ILE A 114 0.50 -10.32 -20.14
N TRP A 115 1.50 -9.46 -19.95
CA TRP A 115 1.68 -8.73 -18.69
C TRP A 115 0.46 -7.89 -18.33
N ALA A 116 -0.11 -7.15 -19.30
CA ALA A 116 -1.28 -6.31 -19.08
C ALA A 116 -2.50 -7.16 -18.66
N ILE A 117 -2.74 -8.27 -19.35
CA ILE A 117 -3.83 -9.21 -19.03
C ILE A 117 -3.63 -9.77 -17.61
N LEU A 118 -2.44 -10.29 -17.30
CA LEU A 118 -2.12 -10.84 -15.98
C LEU A 118 -2.31 -9.82 -14.86
N GLN A 119 -1.89 -8.56 -15.09
CA GLN A 119 -2.07 -7.47 -14.13
C GLN A 119 -3.55 -7.17 -13.86
N HIS A 120 -4.40 -7.16 -14.89
CA HIS A 120 -5.84 -6.97 -14.69
C HIS A 120 -6.50 -8.15 -13.96
N PHE A 121 -6.11 -9.39 -14.28
CA PHE A 121 -6.56 -10.56 -13.53
C PHE A 121 -6.13 -10.51 -12.07
N PHE A 122 -4.90 -10.09 -11.79
CA PHE A 122 -4.39 -9.90 -10.43
C PHE A 122 -5.23 -8.89 -9.65
N LEU A 123 -5.47 -7.72 -10.23
CA LEU A 123 -6.28 -6.66 -9.62
C LEU A 123 -7.70 -7.15 -9.33
N TYR A 124 -8.32 -7.84 -10.29
CA TYR A 124 -9.65 -8.41 -10.11
C TYR A 124 -9.69 -9.47 -9.00
N TYR A 125 -8.72 -10.38 -8.97
CA TYR A 125 -8.65 -11.46 -7.99
C TYR A 125 -8.43 -10.93 -6.57
N THR A 126 -7.47 -10.01 -6.39
CA THR A 126 -7.20 -9.38 -5.09
C THR A 126 -8.39 -8.55 -4.59
N GLN A 127 -9.10 -7.85 -5.49
CA GLN A 127 -10.31 -7.11 -5.15
C GLN A 127 -11.45 -8.06 -4.72
N ARG A 128 -11.64 -9.19 -5.42
CA ARG A 128 -12.63 -10.20 -5.01
C ARG A 128 -12.35 -10.76 -3.62
N ILE A 129 -11.08 -11.01 -3.31
CA ILE A 129 -10.68 -11.45 -1.97
C ILE A 129 -10.99 -10.38 -0.93
N GLY A 130 -10.61 -9.12 -1.19
CA GLY A 130 -10.93 -7.99 -0.32
C GLY A 130 -12.43 -7.91 0.01
N MET A 131 -13.28 -8.01 -1.03
CA MET A 131 -14.74 -7.99 -0.85
C MET A 131 -15.26 -9.17 -0.02
N ARG A 132 -14.74 -10.39 -0.23
CA ARG A 132 -15.13 -11.56 0.58
C ARG A 132 -14.77 -11.38 2.05
N LEU A 133 -13.57 -10.87 2.33
CA LEU A 133 -13.12 -10.54 3.69
C LEU A 133 -14.05 -9.52 4.33
N ARG A 134 -14.39 -8.44 3.60
CA ARG A 134 -15.31 -7.41 4.08
C ARG A 134 -16.67 -8.00 4.45
N VAL A 135 -17.29 -8.79 3.58
CA VAL A 135 -18.61 -9.42 3.84
C VAL A 135 -18.55 -10.36 5.04
N ALA A 136 -17.49 -11.16 5.17
CA ALA A 136 -17.28 -12.06 6.31
C ALA A 136 -17.17 -11.28 7.63
N MET A 137 -16.40 -10.19 7.64
CA MET A 137 -16.25 -9.31 8.81
C MET A 137 -17.57 -8.64 9.19
N CYS A 138 -18.31 -8.10 8.21
CA CYS A 138 -19.65 -7.55 8.42
C CYS A 138 -20.58 -8.58 9.07
N HIS A 139 -20.61 -9.81 8.55
CA HIS A 139 -21.46 -10.87 9.07
C HIS A 139 -21.06 -11.29 10.49
N MET A 140 -19.76 -11.39 10.79
CA MET A 140 -19.26 -11.72 12.12
C MET A 140 -19.63 -10.65 13.15
N ILE A 141 -19.43 -9.38 12.81
CA ILE A 141 -19.81 -8.24 13.66
C ILE A 141 -21.32 -8.27 13.90
N TYR A 142 -22.12 -8.43 12.85
CA TYR A 142 -23.57 -8.51 12.95
C TYR A 142 -24.04 -9.64 13.89
N ARG A 143 -23.49 -10.85 13.74
CA ARG A 143 -23.81 -12.01 14.60
C ARG A 143 -23.42 -11.77 16.05
N LYS A 144 -22.28 -11.10 16.29
CA LYS A 144 -21.82 -10.73 17.64
C LYS A 144 -22.76 -9.70 18.25
N THR A 145 -23.17 -8.67 17.50
CA THR A 145 -24.12 -7.64 17.94
C THR A 145 -25.43 -8.25 18.42
N LEU A 146 -25.98 -9.22 17.69
CA LEU A 146 -27.22 -9.91 18.05
C LEU A 146 -27.13 -10.79 19.32
N ARG A 147 -25.92 -11.04 19.82
CA ARG A 147 -25.66 -11.90 20.99
C ARG A 147 -25.09 -11.14 22.18
N LEU A 148 -24.91 -9.82 22.07
CA LEU A 148 -24.43 -9.01 23.18
C LEU A 148 -25.49 -8.91 24.27
N SER A 149 -25.06 -8.97 25.53
CA SER A 149 -25.94 -8.75 26.66
C SER A 149 -26.36 -7.28 26.74
N ASN A 150 -27.53 -7.00 27.33
CA ASN A 150 -28.02 -5.62 27.51
C ASN A 150 -27.02 -4.72 28.28
N SER A 151 -26.22 -5.30 29.19
CA SER A 151 -25.15 -4.58 29.91
C SER A 151 -23.98 -4.21 29.00
N ALA A 152 -23.61 -5.07 28.05
CA ALA A 152 -22.57 -4.77 27.07
C ALA A 152 -23.06 -3.79 25.99
N ILE A 153 -24.32 -3.93 25.54
CA ILE A 153 -25.00 -2.98 24.65
C ILE A 153 -25.06 -1.58 25.27
N GLY A 154 -25.27 -1.47 26.58
CA GLY A 154 -25.23 -0.18 27.29
C GLY A 154 -23.86 0.52 27.24
N LYS A 155 -22.76 -0.23 27.01
CA LYS A 155 -21.40 0.32 26.87
C LYS A 155 -21.02 0.63 25.42
N THR A 156 -21.72 0.04 24.44
CA THR A 156 -21.40 0.16 23.00
C THR A 156 -22.58 0.77 22.26
N THR A 157 -22.44 2.01 21.81
CA THR A 157 -23.55 2.70 21.12
C THR A 157 -23.76 2.14 19.70
N THR A 158 -25.00 2.15 19.21
CA THR A 158 -25.31 1.78 17.82
C THR A 158 -24.46 2.57 16.81
N GLY A 159 -24.13 3.82 17.12
CA GLY A 159 -23.23 4.65 16.32
C GLY A 159 -21.80 4.13 16.24
N GLN A 160 -21.26 3.55 17.32
CA GLN A 160 -19.93 2.93 17.29
C GLN A 160 -19.89 1.70 16.38
N ILE A 161 -20.96 0.89 16.37
CA ILE A 161 -21.08 -0.29 15.50
C ILE A 161 -21.13 0.13 14.03
N ILE A 162 -21.95 1.14 13.71
CA ILE A 162 -22.05 1.68 12.34
C ILE A 162 -20.71 2.27 11.90
N ASN A 163 -20.00 2.99 12.79
CA ASN A 163 -18.67 3.52 12.50
C ASN A 163 -17.64 2.40 12.23
N LEU A 164 -17.66 1.33 13.02
CA LEU A 164 -16.81 0.15 12.81
C LEU A 164 -17.09 -0.49 11.44
N LEU A 165 -18.37 -0.66 11.08
CA LEU A 165 -18.77 -1.27 9.80
C LEU A 165 -18.44 -0.39 8.59
N SER A 166 -18.58 0.93 8.71
CA SER A 166 -18.37 1.87 7.60
C SER A 166 -16.90 2.28 7.41
N ASN A 167 -16.13 2.41 8.48
CA ASN A 167 -14.74 2.86 8.42
C ASN A 167 -13.72 1.72 8.58
N ASP A 168 -13.87 0.86 9.60
CA ASP A 168 -12.89 -0.18 9.88
C ASP A 168 -13.01 -1.36 8.91
N VAL A 169 -14.24 -1.82 8.63
CA VAL A 169 -14.47 -2.98 7.75
C VAL A 169 -14.21 -2.65 6.27
N ASN A 170 -14.44 -1.40 5.85
CA ASN A 170 -14.18 -0.97 4.47
C ASN A 170 -12.68 -0.98 4.10
N ARG A 171 -11.78 -0.91 5.09
CA ARG A 171 -10.32 -0.98 4.87
C ARG A 171 -9.85 -2.34 4.36
N PHE A 172 -10.60 -3.41 4.64
CA PHE A 172 -10.25 -4.77 4.22
C PHE A 172 -10.37 -4.98 2.71
N ASP A 173 -11.13 -4.14 2.00
CA ASP A 173 -11.21 -4.20 0.52
C ASP A 173 -9.86 -3.89 -0.12
N ASN A 174 -9.12 -2.92 0.43
CA ASN A 174 -7.86 -2.44 -0.16
C ASN A 174 -6.61 -3.13 0.43
N VAL A 175 -6.67 -3.63 1.66
CA VAL A 175 -5.49 -4.18 2.36
C VAL A 175 -4.92 -5.40 1.64
N THR A 176 -5.75 -6.26 1.06
CA THR A 176 -5.32 -7.47 0.36
C THR A 176 -4.34 -7.14 -0.77
N ARG A 177 -4.69 -6.15 -1.60
CA ARG A 177 -3.81 -5.69 -2.69
C ARG A 177 -2.51 -5.09 -2.14
N ARG A 178 -2.58 -4.34 -1.05
CA ARG A 178 -1.42 -3.69 -0.42
C ARG A 178 -0.47 -4.69 0.24
N LEU A 179 -0.98 -5.77 0.82
CA LEU A 179 -0.17 -6.83 1.42
C LEU A 179 0.77 -7.49 0.41
N HIS A 180 0.29 -7.76 -0.80
CA HIS A 180 1.12 -8.35 -1.86
C HIS A 180 2.27 -7.42 -2.29
N ILE A 181 2.18 -6.12 -2.12
CA ILE A 181 3.28 -5.21 -2.47
C ILE A 181 4.45 -5.37 -1.49
N MET A 182 4.18 -5.79 -0.24
CA MET A 182 5.19 -5.89 0.82
C MET A 182 6.27 -6.93 0.52
N TRP A 183 5.90 -8.06 -0.07
CA TRP A 183 6.85 -9.12 -0.45
C TRP A 183 7.42 -8.95 -1.88
N ILE A 184 6.68 -8.29 -2.79
CA ILE A 184 7.04 -8.16 -4.20
C ILE A 184 8.00 -7.00 -4.36
N GLY A 185 7.81 -5.91 -3.60
CA GLY A 185 8.71 -4.77 -3.63
C GLY A 185 10.18 -5.16 -3.42
N PRO A 186 10.53 -5.89 -2.35
CA PRO A 186 11.89 -6.36 -2.11
C PRO A 186 12.40 -7.31 -3.20
N LEU A 187 11.58 -8.30 -3.61
CA LEU A 187 11.96 -9.23 -4.68
C LEU A 187 12.25 -8.49 -6.00
N MET A 188 11.40 -7.54 -6.34
CA MET A 188 11.56 -6.71 -7.54
C MET A 188 12.82 -5.84 -7.47
N ALA A 189 13.10 -5.25 -6.30
CA ALA A 189 14.32 -4.49 -6.10
C ALA A 189 15.56 -5.37 -6.30
N ILE A 190 15.57 -6.59 -5.73
CA ILE A 190 16.68 -7.54 -5.89
C ILE A 190 16.89 -7.90 -7.36
N THR A 191 15.83 -8.28 -8.08
CA THR A 191 15.92 -8.63 -9.51
C THR A 191 16.47 -7.48 -10.34
N VAL A 192 16.00 -6.26 -10.11
CA VAL A 192 16.48 -5.09 -10.86
C VAL A 192 17.91 -4.72 -10.49
N ILE A 193 18.32 -4.84 -9.22
CA ILE A 193 19.72 -4.66 -8.81
C ILE A 193 20.63 -5.64 -9.59
N ILE A 194 20.24 -6.92 -9.67
CA ILE A 194 21.03 -7.93 -10.38
C ILE A 194 21.17 -7.57 -11.87
N LEU A 195 20.08 -7.19 -12.53
CA LEU A 195 20.12 -6.82 -13.95
C LEU A 195 20.90 -5.54 -14.21
N LEU A 196 20.74 -4.52 -13.37
CA LEU A 196 21.53 -3.29 -13.49
C LEU A 196 23.01 -3.53 -13.22
N TRP A 197 23.34 -4.44 -12.29
CA TRP A 197 24.72 -4.82 -12.01
C TRP A 197 25.36 -5.54 -13.19
N MET A 198 24.62 -6.43 -13.87
CA MET A 198 25.10 -7.09 -15.09
C MET A 198 25.38 -6.10 -16.24
N GLU A 199 24.67 -4.98 -16.27
CA GLU A 199 24.69 -4.04 -17.39
C GLU A 199 25.64 -2.84 -17.20
N ILE A 200 25.67 -2.28 -16.00
CA ILE A 200 26.36 -1.01 -15.66
C ILE A 200 27.34 -1.24 -14.49
N GLY A 201 27.43 -2.46 -13.97
CA GLY A 201 28.40 -2.85 -12.95
C GLY A 201 28.20 -2.11 -11.63
N LYS A 202 29.32 -1.73 -11.00
CA LYS A 202 29.39 -1.13 -9.66
C LYS A 202 28.62 0.19 -9.54
N SER A 203 28.50 0.94 -10.63
CA SER A 203 27.78 2.22 -10.63
C SER A 203 26.29 2.06 -10.26
N SER A 204 25.69 0.91 -10.60
CA SER A 204 24.29 0.61 -10.26
C SER A 204 23.99 0.73 -8.76
N LEU A 205 24.95 0.36 -7.89
CA LEU A 205 24.77 0.43 -6.44
C LEU A 205 24.61 1.85 -5.92
N VAL A 206 25.27 2.84 -6.56
CA VAL A 206 25.15 4.24 -6.15
C VAL A 206 23.73 4.74 -6.42
N GLY A 207 23.17 4.44 -7.59
CA GLY A 207 21.77 4.75 -7.90
C GLY A 207 20.78 4.06 -6.97
N MET A 208 21.06 2.81 -6.59
CA MET A 208 20.23 2.06 -5.65
C MET A 208 20.30 2.61 -4.22
N ALA A 209 21.49 3.03 -3.77
CA ALA A 209 21.65 3.70 -2.48
C ALA A 209 20.85 5.02 -2.43
N LEU A 210 20.90 5.82 -3.49
CA LEU A 210 20.07 7.03 -3.60
C LEU A 210 18.58 6.72 -3.60
N LEU A 211 18.15 5.66 -4.29
CA LEU A 211 16.75 5.23 -4.27
C LEU A 211 16.29 4.90 -2.85
N VAL A 212 17.10 4.17 -2.08
CA VAL A 212 16.80 3.85 -0.67
C VAL A 212 16.72 5.12 0.18
N ILE A 213 17.66 6.06 0.02
CA ILE A 213 17.63 7.35 0.74
C ILE A 213 16.35 8.13 0.42
N PHE A 214 15.97 8.21 -0.87
CA PHE A 214 14.75 8.89 -1.29
C PHE A 214 13.48 8.19 -0.81
N MET A 215 13.48 6.85 -0.77
CA MET A 215 12.39 6.07 -0.19
C MET A 215 12.23 6.37 1.30
N LEU A 216 13.32 6.44 2.07
CA LEU A 216 13.28 6.81 3.49
C LEU A 216 12.73 8.23 3.66
N LEU A 217 13.22 9.19 2.86
CA LEU A 217 12.72 10.57 2.88
C LEU A 217 11.21 10.63 2.61
N GLN A 218 10.72 9.84 1.65
CA GLN A 218 9.29 9.75 1.34
C GLN A 218 8.46 9.22 2.52
N ILE A 219 8.99 8.23 3.27
CA ILE A 219 8.34 7.71 4.49
C ILE A 219 8.26 8.81 5.58
N PHE A 220 9.32 9.61 5.76
CA PHE A 220 9.29 10.74 6.68
C PHE A 220 8.28 11.81 6.27
N SER A 221 8.23 12.16 4.98
CA SER A 221 7.22 13.06 4.43
C SER A 221 5.80 12.55 4.67
N GLY A 222 5.56 11.24 4.51
CA GLY A 222 4.27 10.61 4.84
C GLY A 222 3.85 10.77 6.31
N LYS A 223 4.79 10.61 7.25
CA LYS A 223 4.52 10.86 8.69
C LYS A 223 4.15 12.32 8.95
N LEU A 224 4.82 13.25 8.29
CA LEU A 224 4.52 14.68 8.40
C LEU A 224 3.13 14.99 7.83
N PHE A 225 2.79 14.40 6.68
CA PHE A 225 1.46 14.52 6.06
C PHE A 225 0.35 14.04 7.02
N LEU A 226 0.54 12.87 7.64
CA LEU A 226 -0.39 12.34 8.65
C LEU A 226 -0.54 13.29 9.85
N SER A 227 0.56 13.83 10.37
CA SER A 227 0.53 14.80 11.48
C SER A 227 -0.26 16.07 11.13
N LEU A 228 -0.11 16.60 9.91
CA LEU A 228 -0.88 17.74 9.45
C LEU A 228 -2.36 17.40 9.29
N ARG A 229 -2.69 16.24 8.75
CA ARG A 229 -4.08 15.79 8.57
C ARG A 229 -4.82 15.69 9.91
N ILE A 230 -4.17 15.16 10.95
CA ILE A 230 -4.72 15.12 12.32
C ILE A 230 -4.97 16.53 12.86
N LYS A 231 -4.01 17.45 12.67
CA LYS A 231 -4.16 18.85 13.11
C LYS A 231 -5.29 19.56 12.37
N ILE A 232 -5.41 19.34 11.05
CA ILE A 232 -6.50 19.90 10.23
C ILE A 232 -7.83 19.42 10.80
N ALA A 233 -8.01 18.11 11.01
CA ALA A 233 -9.22 17.55 11.58
C ALA A 233 -9.59 18.20 12.93
N ALA A 234 -8.63 18.36 13.84
CA ALA A 234 -8.87 19.00 15.14
C ALA A 234 -9.34 20.47 15.03
N PHE A 235 -8.76 21.25 14.10
CA PHE A 235 -9.21 22.62 13.85
C PHE A 235 -10.60 22.67 13.20
N THR A 236 -10.86 21.77 12.24
CA THR A 236 -12.17 21.63 11.59
C THR A 236 -13.24 21.28 12.63
N ASP A 237 -12.98 20.34 13.53
CA ASP A 237 -13.91 19.94 14.60
C ASP A 237 -14.22 21.10 15.55
N THR A 238 -13.19 21.86 15.96
CA THR A 238 -13.36 23.04 16.82
C THR A 238 -14.23 24.11 16.14
N ARG A 239 -14.01 24.35 14.85
CA ARG A 239 -14.82 25.31 14.06
C ARG A 239 -16.27 24.83 13.94
N LEU A 240 -16.48 23.56 13.60
CA LEU A 240 -17.82 22.98 13.45
C LEU A 240 -18.60 23.03 14.77
N LYS A 241 -17.95 22.69 15.88
CA LYS A 241 -18.55 22.79 17.22
C LYS A 241 -18.98 24.22 17.53
N THR A 242 -18.09 25.20 17.36
CA THR A 242 -18.38 26.62 17.63
C THR A 242 -19.51 27.13 16.73
N MET A 243 -19.52 26.74 15.46
CA MET A 243 -20.57 27.11 14.52
C MET A 243 -21.93 26.52 14.93
N ASN A 244 -21.96 25.28 15.43
CA ASN A 244 -23.17 24.64 15.92
C ASN A 244 -23.72 25.33 17.18
N GLU A 245 -22.85 25.77 18.10
CA GLU A 245 -23.24 26.55 19.28
C GLU A 245 -23.85 27.90 18.89
N VAL A 246 -23.25 28.60 17.91
CA VAL A 246 -23.78 29.87 17.38
C VAL A 246 -25.15 29.71 16.73
N ILE A 247 -25.36 28.65 15.93
CA ILE A 247 -26.65 28.38 15.29
C ILE A 247 -27.72 28.08 16.33
N THR A 248 -27.37 27.29 17.36
CA THR A 248 -28.27 26.95 18.46
C THR A 248 -28.66 28.20 19.27
N GLY A 249 -27.74 29.13 19.48
CA GLY A 249 -27.92 30.37 20.23
C GLY A 249 -28.37 31.59 19.40
N ILE A 250 -28.77 31.41 18.13
CA ILE A 250 -28.88 32.52 17.18
C ILE A 250 -29.85 33.62 17.61
N ARG A 251 -30.97 33.26 18.26
CA ARG A 251 -31.98 34.21 18.72
C ARG A 251 -31.41 35.21 19.73
N THR A 252 -30.63 34.72 20.69
CA THR A 252 -29.95 35.54 21.70
C THR A 252 -28.91 36.44 21.04
N ILE A 253 -28.09 35.90 20.14
CA ILE A 253 -27.05 36.66 19.43
C ILE A 253 -27.67 37.83 18.65
N LYS A 254 -28.81 37.61 17.97
CA LYS A 254 -29.54 38.68 17.27
C LYS A 254 -30.12 39.73 18.21
N MET A 255 -30.69 39.31 19.34
CA MET A 255 -31.25 40.21 20.35
C MET A 255 -30.20 41.19 20.90
N TYR A 256 -28.95 40.74 21.07
CA TYR A 256 -27.83 41.57 21.52
C TYR A 256 -26.97 42.16 20.39
N ALA A 257 -27.35 41.96 19.13
CA ALA A 257 -26.59 42.39 17.95
C ALA A 257 -25.10 41.94 17.92
N TRP A 258 -24.78 40.78 18.49
CA TRP A 258 -23.41 40.22 18.57
C TRP A 258 -22.93 39.49 17.31
N GLU A 259 -23.68 39.59 16.21
CA GLU A 259 -23.46 38.84 14.97
C GLU A 259 -22.04 39.05 14.42
N LYS A 260 -21.55 40.30 14.41
CA LYS A 260 -20.19 40.63 13.90
C LYS A 260 -19.09 40.00 14.75
N SER A 261 -19.21 40.05 16.08
CA SER A 261 -18.20 39.48 16.99
C SER A 261 -18.09 37.96 16.86
N PHE A 262 -19.22 37.25 16.72
CA PHE A 262 -19.22 35.81 16.46
C PHE A 262 -18.72 35.46 15.06
N ALA A 263 -19.04 36.27 14.05
CA ALA A 263 -18.50 36.10 12.69
C ALA A 263 -16.97 36.23 12.67
N GLU A 264 -16.41 37.20 13.40
CA GLU A 264 -14.95 37.36 13.55
C GLU A 264 -14.31 36.18 14.30
N LEU A 265 -14.96 35.65 15.34
CA LEU A 265 -14.50 34.45 16.05
C LEU A 265 -14.40 33.26 15.09
N ILE A 266 -15.45 32.96 14.33
CA ILE A 266 -15.46 31.87 13.34
C ILE A 266 -14.40 32.10 12.26
N THR A 267 -14.25 33.33 11.79
CA THR A 267 -13.23 33.70 10.78
C THR A 267 -11.81 33.48 11.30
N ARG A 268 -11.53 33.76 12.58
CA ARG A 268 -10.23 33.45 13.21
C ARG A 268 -9.96 31.94 13.27
N LEU A 269 -10.97 31.13 13.60
CA LEU A 269 -10.85 29.67 13.57
C LEU A 269 -10.60 29.16 12.14
N ARG A 270 -11.35 29.67 11.16
CA ARG A 270 -11.19 29.37 9.73
C ARG A 270 -9.78 29.70 9.23
N ARG A 271 -9.19 30.84 9.63
CA ARG A 271 -7.80 31.18 9.28
C ARG A 271 -6.79 30.18 9.81
N LYS A 272 -6.96 29.69 11.05
CA LYS A 272 -6.10 28.65 11.63
C LYS A 272 -6.22 27.32 10.88
N GLU A 273 -7.44 26.91 10.55
CA GLU A 273 -7.73 25.74 9.71
C GLU A 273 -7.04 25.84 8.34
N ILE A 274 -7.30 26.94 7.61
CA ILE A 274 -6.74 27.19 6.27
C ILE A 274 -5.21 27.19 6.29
N SER A 275 -4.58 27.78 7.31
CA SER A 275 -3.11 27.76 7.44
C SER A 275 -2.54 26.34 7.48
N LYS A 276 -3.21 25.40 8.14
CA LYS A 276 -2.78 23.99 8.17
C LYS A 276 -3.10 23.26 6.88
N VAL A 277 -4.26 23.53 6.28
CA VAL A 277 -4.62 22.99 4.95
C VAL A 277 -3.59 23.40 3.90
N LEU A 278 -3.24 24.70 3.83
CA LEU A 278 -2.22 25.20 2.91
C LEU A 278 -0.86 24.50 3.10
N ARG A 279 -0.40 24.33 4.35
CA ARG A 279 0.83 23.58 4.62
C ARG A 279 0.75 22.13 4.10
N SER A 280 -0.39 21.47 4.25
CA SER A 280 -0.59 20.12 3.70
C SER A 280 -0.55 20.12 2.18
N SER A 281 -1.17 21.10 1.52
CA SER A 281 -1.12 21.25 0.07
C SER A 281 0.28 21.53 -0.46
N TYR A 282 1.07 22.37 0.23
CA TYR A 282 2.47 22.60 -0.14
C TYR A 282 3.32 21.34 -0.01
N LEU A 283 3.13 20.55 1.05
CA LEU A 283 3.85 19.27 1.20
C LEU A 283 3.46 18.26 0.11
N ASP A 284 2.17 18.20 -0.26
CA ASP A 284 1.71 17.33 -1.34
C ASP A 284 2.35 17.72 -2.68
N GLY A 285 2.36 19.01 -3.01
CA GLY A 285 3.05 19.54 -4.19
C GLY A 285 4.56 19.26 -4.18
N MET A 286 5.23 19.46 -3.03
CA MET A 286 6.64 19.12 -2.87
C MET A 286 6.90 17.63 -3.07
N SER A 287 6.03 16.76 -2.56
CA SER A 287 6.13 15.31 -2.73
C SER A 287 6.01 14.90 -4.20
N LEU A 288 5.10 15.52 -4.97
CA LEU A 288 4.97 15.27 -6.41
C LEU A 288 6.21 15.72 -7.20
N ILE A 289 6.71 16.93 -6.92
CA ILE A 289 7.93 17.46 -7.54
C ILE A 289 9.14 16.59 -7.19
N PHE A 290 9.25 16.17 -5.94
CA PHE A 290 10.31 15.28 -5.46
C PHE A 290 10.26 13.93 -6.17
N PHE A 291 9.06 13.33 -6.33
CA PHE A 291 8.90 12.07 -7.05
C PHE A 291 9.40 12.20 -8.50
N ASP A 292 9.03 13.25 -9.23
CA ASP A 292 9.49 13.45 -10.61
C ASP A 292 11.00 13.73 -10.71
N THR A 293 11.52 14.62 -9.85
CA THR A 293 12.93 15.05 -9.86
C THR A 293 13.87 13.94 -9.42
N SER A 294 13.49 13.15 -8.42
CA SER A 294 14.30 12.03 -7.90
C SER A 294 14.69 11.04 -9.00
N SER A 295 13.81 10.77 -9.96
CA SER A 295 14.10 9.87 -11.08
C SER A 295 15.26 10.35 -11.94
N LYS A 296 15.32 11.67 -12.19
CA LYS A 296 16.37 12.30 -13.00
C LYS A 296 17.68 12.36 -12.23
N LEU A 297 17.63 12.66 -10.92
CA LEU A 297 18.80 12.68 -10.04
C LEU A 297 19.46 11.30 -9.90
N ILE A 298 18.68 10.23 -9.70
CA ILE A 298 19.20 8.85 -9.62
C ILE A 298 19.98 8.51 -10.89
N LEU A 299 19.38 8.78 -12.06
CA LEU A 299 20.00 8.49 -13.35
C LEU A 299 21.27 9.30 -13.57
N PHE A 300 21.21 10.61 -13.30
CA PHE A 300 22.36 11.50 -13.43
C PHE A 300 23.56 11.02 -12.62
N VAL A 301 23.37 10.74 -11.32
CA VAL A 301 24.47 10.28 -10.45
C VAL A 301 24.99 8.91 -10.88
N THR A 302 24.11 8.00 -11.31
CA THR A 302 24.51 6.68 -11.79
C THR A 302 25.39 6.78 -13.04
N PHE A 303 24.94 7.49 -14.08
CA PHE A 303 25.75 7.61 -15.30
C PHE A 303 27.02 8.42 -15.09
N THR A 304 26.99 9.46 -14.24
CA THR A 304 28.19 10.20 -13.86
C THR A 304 29.22 9.25 -13.21
N THR A 305 28.79 8.43 -12.25
CA THR A 305 29.67 7.44 -11.60
C THR A 305 30.19 6.41 -12.61
N TYR A 306 29.37 5.99 -13.57
CA TYR A 306 29.77 5.02 -14.59
C TYR A 306 30.88 5.56 -15.51
N VAL A 307 30.81 6.83 -15.91
CA VAL A 307 31.85 7.53 -16.69
C VAL A 307 33.11 7.76 -15.86
N LEU A 308 32.97 8.15 -14.59
CA LEU A 308 34.11 8.34 -13.68
C LEU A 308 34.89 7.05 -13.42
N LEU A 309 34.24 5.89 -13.55
CA LEU A 309 34.88 4.56 -13.51
C LEU A 309 35.62 4.21 -14.82
N GLY A 310 35.65 5.11 -15.82
CA GLY A 310 36.35 4.94 -17.08
C GLY A 310 35.58 4.15 -18.14
N ASN A 311 34.28 3.90 -17.95
CA ASN A 311 33.47 3.15 -18.92
C ASN A 311 32.84 4.08 -19.97
N MET A 312 32.73 3.57 -21.20
CA MET A 312 32.02 4.26 -22.29
C MET A 312 30.52 3.96 -22.20
N ILE A 313 29.70 5.01 -22.29
CA ILE A 313 28.24 4.90 -22.28
C ILE A 313 27.74 4.48 -23.66
N THR A 314 26.95 3.41 -23.73
CA THR A 314 26.16 3.06 -24.92
C THR A 314 24.69 3.45 -24.75
N VAL A 315 24.02 3.83 -25.84
CA VAL A 315 22.61 4.24 -25.81
C VAL A 315 21.71 3.12 -25.30
N SER A 316 21.95 1.88 -25.74
CA SER A 316 21.17 0.71 -25.32
C SER A 316 21.25 0.46 -23.79
N GLN A 317 22.43 0.64 -23.18
CA GLN A 317 22.59 0.59 -21.72
C GLN A 317 21.82 1.70 -21.02
N VAL A 318 21.85 2.93 -21.58
CA VAL A 318 21.14 4.07 -20.98
C VAL A 318 19.64 3.82 -20.90
N PHE A 319 19.03 3.41 -22.01
CA PHE A 319 17.59 3.13 -22.04
C PHE A 319 17.20 1.97 -21.13
N LEU A 320 18.02 0.91 -21.07
CA LEU A 320 17.77 -0.20 -20.15
C LEU A 320 17.82 0.27 -18.69
N ALA A 321 18.81 1.07 -18.30
CA ALA A 321 18.89 1.59 -16.93
C ALA A 321 17.71 2.49 -16.59
N ILE A 322 17.35 3.41 -17.50
CA ILE A 322 16.21 4.33 -17.32
C ILE A 322 14.95 3.52 -17.03
N THR A 323 14.64 2.54 -17.87
CA THR A 323 13.42 1.73 -17.73
C THR A 323 13.42 0.89 -16.45
N LEU A 324 14.53 0.25 -16.11
CA LEU A 324 14.67 -0.54 -14.89
C LEU A 324 14.56 0.32 -13.61
N TYR A 325 15.23 1.48 -13.55
CA TYR A 325 15.10 2.39 -12.41
C TYR A 325 13.67 2.92 -12.26
N GLN A 326 12.97 3.23 -13.37
CA GLN A 326 11.58 3.67 -13.32
C GLN A 326 10.66 2.60 -12.71
N VAL A 327 10.91 1.33 -13.04
CA VAL A 327 10.16 0.20 -12.52
C VAL A 327 10.32 0.04 -11.00
N VAL A 328 11.56 0.10 -10.48
CA VAL A 328 11.81 0.03 -9.02
C VAL A 328 11.33 1.27 -8.30
N ARG A 329 11.49 2.46 -8.91
CA ARG A 329 11.03 3.73 -8.34
C ARG A 329 9.52 3.71 -8.07
N PHE A 330 8.74 3.24 -9.04
CA PHE A 330 7.29 3.15 -8.90
C PHE A 330 6.90 2.22 -7.75
N THR A 331 7.52 1.04 -7.67
CA THR A 331 7.21 0.08 -6.61
C THR A 331 7.72 0.54 -5.24
N GLY A 332 8.94 1.06 -5.17
CA GLY A 332 9.64 1.40 -3.93
C GLY A 332 9.23 2.75 -3.33
N ILE A 333 9.20 3.84 -4.12
CA ILE A 333 8.91 5.19 -3.60
C ILE A 333 7.41 5.41 -3.45
N LEU A 334 6.59 4.89 -4.38
CA LEU A 334 5.15 5.18 -4.40
C LEU A 334 4.33 4.08 -3.72
N LEU A 335 4.45 2.83 -4.18
CA LEU A 335 3.56 1.76 -3.74
C LEU A 335 3.89 1.23 -2.35
N PHE A 336 5.18 1.13 -1.99
CA PHE A 336 5.61 0.54 -0.72
C PHE A 336 5.20 1.35 0.51
N PRO A 337 5.36 2.70 0.57
CA PRO A 337 4.88 3.48 1.71
C PRO A 337 3.36 3.41 1.88
N MET A 338 2.60 3.44 0.77
CA MET A 338 1.15 3.26 0.81
C MET A 338 0.75 1.88 1.35
N ALA A 339 1.55 0.84 1.06
CA ALA A 339 1.32 -0.50 1.57
C ALA A 339 1.53 -0.56 3.08
N ILE A 340 2.62 0.02 3.58
CA ILE A 340 2.89 0.13 5.03
C ILE A 340 1.75 0.87 5.74
N GLU A 341 1.33 2.02 5.20
CA GLU A 341 0.25 2.83 5.78
C GLU A 341 -1.05 2.02 5.86
N SER A 342 -1.48 1.43 4.75
CA SER A 342 -2.71 0.64 4.70
C SER A 342 -2.68 -0.54 5.67
N ILE A 343 -1.53 -1.22 5.81
CA ILE A 343 -1.40 -2.33 6.75
C ILE A 343 -1.48 -1.82 8.18
N ALA A 344 -0.76 -0.74 8.53
CA ALA A 344 -0.79 -0.16 9.86
C ALA A 344 -2.22 0.28 10.27
N GLU A 345 -2.96 0.86 9.32
CA GLU A 345 -4.36 1.22 9.52
C GLU A 345 -5.26 -0.01 9.74
N THR A 346 -5.09 -1.07 8.95
CA THR A 346 -5.82 -2.32 9.13
C THR A 346 -5.45 -3.01 10.46
N VAL A 347 -4.18 -2.97 10.89
CA VAL A 347 -3.76 -3.45 12.22
C VAL A 347 -4.56 -2.78 13.32
N ALA A 348 -4.66 -1.45 13.26
CA ALA A 348 -5.41 -0.67 14.24
C ALA A 348 -6.92 -1.03 14.20
N SER A 349 -7.48 -1.21 13.01
CA SER A 349 -8.86 -1.64 12.82
C SER A 349 -9.13 -3.04 13.39
N VAL A 350 -8.27 -4.02 13.11
CA VAL A 350 -8.37 -5.37 13.68
C VAL A 350 -8.30 -5.32 15.20
N ARG A 351 -7.40 -4.51 15.79
CA ARG A 351 -7.32 -4.34 17.25
C ARG A 351 -8.62 -3.76 17.83
N ARG A 352 -9.24 -2.77 17.17
CA ARG A 352 -10.54 -2.23 17.59
C ARG A 352 -11.65 -3.28 17.55
N ILE A 353 -11.68 -4.08 16.49
CA ILE A 353 -12.65 -5.17 16.32
C ILE A 353 -12.42 -6.28 17.37
N LYS A 354 -11.17 -6.63 17.70
CA LYS A 354 -10.85 -7.67 18.71
C LYS A 354 -11.24 -7.28 20.14
N VAL A 355 -11.18 -5.98 20.47
CA VAL A 355 -11.57 -5.47 21.80
C VAL A 355 -13.10 -5.52 21.98
N TRP A 356 -13.85 -5.60 20.89
CA TRP A 356 -15.30 -5.71 20.84
C TRP A 356 -15.77 -7.17 20.82
#